data_AF-H5XD88-F1
#
_entry.id   AF-H5XD88-F1
#
_cell.length_a   1.000
_cell.length_b   1.000
_cell.length_c   1.000
_cell.angle_alpha   90.00
_cell.angle_beta   90.00
_cell.angle_gamma   90.00
#
_symmetry.space_group_name_H-M   'P 1'
#
loop_
_entity.id
_entity.type
_entity.pdbx_description
1 polymer ?
#
loop_
_entity_poly.entity_id
_entity_poly.type
_entity_poly.pdbx_seq_one_letter_code
_entity_poly.pdbx_strand_id
1 'polypeptide(L)'
;MTETKPPTSSIGAQDDIELRLGASLVHLPIIRSVAASIAMRVDFDLDSIADLRLAVDEACSTLITRAVPGSTMICRFTISEDQLLFRGAVSSGETEAPSTTSFGWKVLTTLADSASAWAEENSQNGQGTWIHIELAKRKPAFT
;
A
#
# COMPACT_ATOMS: atom_id res chain seq x y z
N MET A 1 -14.86 11.16 -10.92
CA MET A 1 -15.08 9.70 -10.85
C MET A 1 -14.27 9.08 -11.96
N THR A 2 -13.22 8.31 -11.62
CA THR A 2 -12.51 7.44 -12.57
C THR A 2 -11.70 6.38 -11.80
N GLU A 3 -12.20 5.15 -11.81
CA GLU A 3 -11.49 3.92 -11.42
C GLU A 3 -12.01 2.83 -12.36
N THR A 4 -11.16 2.22 -13.20
CA THR A 4 -11.63 1.42 -14.35
C THR A 4 -10.67 0.33 -14.89
N LYS A 5 -10.13 -0.66 -14.17
CA LYS A 5 -10.07 -0.99 -12.72
C LYS A 5 -9.37 -2.37 -12.51
N PRO A 6 -8.30 -2.45 -11.68
CA PRO A 6 -8.16 -3.51 -10.68
C PRO A 6 -7.82 -2.92 -9.31
N PRO A 7 -8.61 -3.28 -8.28
CA PRO A 7 -8.37 -4.55 -7.62
C PRO A 7 -9.67 -5.32 -7.33
N THR A 8 -9.61 -6.66 -7.40
CA THR A 8 -10.56 -7.55 -6.70
C THR A 8 -9.96 -8.94 -6.51
N SER A 9 -9.65 -9.26 -5.26
CA SER A 9 -10.30 -10.42 -4.61
C SER A 9 -11.33 -9.82 -3.65
N SER A 10 -12.49 -10.46 -3.45
CA SER A 10 -13.55 -9.95 -2.55
C SER A 10 -13.00 -9.50 -1.20
N ILE A 11 -13.47 -8.37 -0.66
CA ILE A 11 -13.07 -7.94 0.68
C ILE A 11 -13.47 -9.03 1.69
N GLY A 12 -12.50 -9.52 2.45
CA GLY A 12 -12.69 -10.53 3.49
C GLY A 12 -13.60 -10.01 4.61
N ALA A 13 -14.38 -10.88 5.23
CA ALA A 13 -15.52 -10.45 6.05
C ALA A 13 -15.17 -9.74 7.39
N GLN A 14 -13.92 -9.82 7.86
CA GLN A 14 -13.51 -9.22 9.15
C GLN A 14 -12.11 -8.59 9.14
N ASP A 15 -11.12 -9.26 8.53
CA ASP A 15 -9.69 -8.93 8.64
C ASP A 15 -9.12 -8.19 7.41
N ASP A 16 -9.97 -7.46 6.70
CA ASP A 16 -9.65 -6.84 5.41
C ASP A 16 -10.28 -5.45 5.29
N ILE A 17 -9.44 -4.43 5.15
CA ILE A 17 -9.82 -3.02 5.22
C ILE A 17 -9.33 -2.31 3.96
N GLU A 18 -10.25 -1.85 3.11
CA GLU A 18 -9.93 -1.05 1.92
C GLU A 18 -10.30 0.43 2.13
N LEU A 19 -9.38 1.32 1.77
CA LEU A 19 -9.59 2.76 1.69
C LEU A 19 -9.40 3.23 0.24
N ARG A 20 -10.28 4.14 -0.17
CA ARG A 20 -10.22 4.80 -1.49
C ARG A 20 -10.21 6.30 -1.28
N LEU A 21 -9.20 6.95 -1.84
CA LEU A 21 -8.91 8.36 -1.62
C LEU A 21 -8.32 8.98 -2.89
N GLY A 22 -8.33 10.31 -3.02
CA GLY A 22 -7.60 10.96 -4.09
C GLY A 22 -6.11 10.65 -3.98
N ALA A 23 -5.42 10.43 -5.10
CA ALA A 23 -3.97 10.28 -5.13
C ALA A 23 -3.29 11.63 -4.82
N SER A 24 -3.23 11.99 -3.54
CA SER A 24 -2.73 13.28 -3.07
C SER A 24 -2.12 13.18 -1.67
N LEU A 25 -0.96 13.82 -1.49
CA LEU A 25 -0.17 13.77 -0.25
C LEU A 25 -0.95 14.28 0.98
N VAL A 26 -1.98 15.11 0.78
CA VAL A 26 -2.84 15.64 1.86
C VAL A 26 -3.59 14.53 2.62
N HIS A 27 -3.74 13.35 2.02
CA HIS A 27 -4.43 12.22 2.66
C HIS A 27 -3.50 11.26 3.41
N LEU A 28 -2.17 11.38 3.27
CA LEU A 28 -1.19 10.53 3.97
C LEU A 28 -1.40 10.45 5.51
N PRO A 29 -1.77 11.53 6.24
CA PRO A 29 -2.07 11.44 7.67
C PRO A 29 -3.22 10.48 8.01
N ILE A 30 -4.21 10.35 7.12
CA ILE A 30 -5.36 9.45 7.30
C ILE A 30 -4.89 8.00 7.17
N ILE A 31 -4.13 7.69 6.11
CA ILE A 31 -3.62 6.33 5.85
C ILE A 31 -2.71 5.88 7.01
N ARG A 32 -1.79 6.75 7.45
CA ARG A 32 -0.92 6.49 8.62
C ARG A 32 -1.69 6.30 9.93
N SER A 33 -2.82 7.00 10.12
CA SER A 33 -3.65 6.82 11.31
C SER A 33 -4.35 5.46 11.28
N VAL A 34 -4.85 5.05 10.11
CA VAL A 34 -5.51 3.74 9.94
C VAL A 34 -4.51 2.59 10.06
N ALA A 35 -3.32 2.70 9.44
CA ALA A 35 -2.24 1.73 9.62
C ALA A 35 -1.86 1.54 11.10
N ALA A 36 -1.73 2.64 11.85
CA ALA A 36 -1.47 2.60 13.29
C ALA A 36 -2.63 1.94 14.06
N SER A 37 -3.88 2.31 13.78
CA SER A 37 -5.06 1.73 14.43
C SER A 37 -5.22 0.23 14.17
N ILE A 38 -4.88 -0.23 12.97
CA ILE A 38 -4.89 -1.66 12.64
C ILE A 38 -3.77 -2.38 13.39
N ALA A 39 -2.52 -1.88 13.33
CA ALA A 39 -1.38 -2.51 13.98
C ALA A 39 -1.52 -2.60 15.52
N MET A 40 -2.04 -1.55 16.16
CA MET A 40 -2.38 -1.58 17.59
C MET A 40 -3.45 -2.61 17.94
N ARG A 41 -4.41 -2.87 17.04
CA ARG A 41 -5.48 -3.86 17.24
C ARG A 41 -4.99 -5.31 17.07
N VAL A 42 -3.84 -5.51 16.43
CA VAL A 42 -3.25 -6.84 16.20
C VAL A 42 -1.95 -7.06 17.00
N ASP A 43 -1.83 -6.33 18.12
CA ASP A 43 -0.79 -6.47 19.15
C ASP A 43 0.66 -6.30 18.65
N PHE A 44 0.88 -5.40 17.68
CA PHE A 44 2.23 -4.98 17.31
C PHE A 44 2.84 -4.09 18.40
N ASP A 45 4.16 -4.22 18.64
CA ASP A 45 4.90 -3.30 19.50
C ASP A 45 5.04 -1.89 18.87
N LEU A 46 5.43 -0.92 19.70
CA LEU A 46 5.49 0.50 19.30
C LEU A 46 6.49 0.77 18.18
N ASP A 47 7.59 0.02 18.12
CA ASP A 47 8.63 0.15 17.10
C ASP A 47 8.10 -0.42 15.76
N SER A 48 7.46 -1.58 15.79
CA SER A 48 6.79 -2.19 14.62
C SER A 48 5.63 -1.34 14.09
N ILE A 49 4.89 -0.65 14.98
CA ILE A 49 3.88 0.35 14.60
C ILE A 49 4.54 1.57 13.93
N ALA A 50 5.65 2.07 14.48
CA ALA A 50 6.37 3.21 13.91
C ALA A 50 6.94 2.87 12.52
N ASP A 51 7.57 1.70 12.38
CA ASP A 51 8.07 1.14 11.13
C ASP A 51 6.97 1.03 10.09
N LEU A 52 5.84 0.39 10.44
CA LEU A 52 4.72 0.20 9.51
C LEU A 52 4.17 1.55 9.04
N ARG A 53 4.02 2.53 9.94
CA ARG A 53 3.53 3.87 9.56
C ARG A 53 4.47 4.56 8.59
N LEU A 54 5.78 4.42 8.76
CA LEU A 54 6.77 5.01 7.87
C LEU A 54 6.84 4.27 6.52
N ALA A 55 6.76 2.93 6.53
CA ALA A 55 6.71 2.11 5.33
C ALA A 55 5.46 2.38 4.48
N VAL A 56 4.29 2.51 5.12
CA VAL A 56 3.03 2.87 4.44
C VAL A 56 3.10 4.29 3.89
N ASP A 57 3.71 5.25 4.60
CA ASP A 57 3.88 6.63 4.11
C ASP A 57 4.75 6.67 2.84
N GLU A 58 5.88 5.96 2.84
CA GLU A 58 6.81 5.88 1.70
C GLU A 58 6.22 5.11 0.51
N ALA A 59 5.47 4.03 0.75
CA ALA A 59 4.75 3.32 -0.31
C ALA A 59 3.68 4.23 -0.95
N CYS A 60 2.90 4.93 -0.13
CA CYS A 60 1.86 5.84 -0.61
C CYS A 60 2.45 7.06 -1.34
N SER A 61 3.55 7.65 -0.87
CA SER A 61 4.21 8.77 -1.55
C SER A 61 4.79 8.32 -2.92
N THR A 62 5.40 7.14 -2.97
CA THR A 62 5.94 6.50 -4.19
C THR A 62 4.86 6.17 -5.21
N LEU A 63 3.65 5.84 -4.76
CA LEU A 63 2.47 5.64 -5.62
C LEU A 63 1.89 6.98 -6.09
N ILE A 64 1.66 7.94 -5.18
CA ILE A 64 1.07 9.26 -5.51
C ILE A 64 1.92 10.01 -6.54
N THR A 65 3.25 9.90 -6.49
CA THR A 65 4.14 10.52 -7.49
C THR A 65 4.02 9.94 -8.90
N ARG A 66 3.48 8.73 -9.05
CA ARG A 66 3.21 8.05 -10.33
C ARG A 66 1.75 8.07 -10.76
N ALA A 67 0.87 8.56 -9.90
CA ALA A 67 -0.56 8.53 -10.16
C ALA A 67 -0.94 9.50 -11.29
N VAL A 68 -1.88 9.10 -12.14
CA VAL A 68 -2.54 10.02 -13.08
C VAL A 68 -3.15 11.17 -12.27
N PRO A 69 -2.90 12.45 -12.60
CA PRO A 69 -3.42 13.58 -11.84
C PRO A 69 -4.95 13.53 -11.64
N GLY A 70 -5.40 13.63 -10.39
CA GLY A 70 -6.82 13.56 -10.04
C GLY A 70 -7.42 12.14 -10.00
N SER A 71 -6.61 11.09 -10.18
CA SER A 71 -7.05 9.70 -10.02
C SER A 71 -7.19 9.27 -8.55
N THR A 72 -7.76 8.08 -8.36
CA THR A 72 -7.95 7.45 -7.04
C THR A 72 -6.76 6.56 -6.70
N MET A 73 -6.27 6.66 -5.45
CA MET A 73 -5.40 5.66 -4.83
C MET A 73 -6.25 4.72 -3.99
N ILE A 74 -5.92 3.44 -4.05
CA ILE A 74 -6.56 2.36 -3.30
C ILE A 74 -5.53 1.79 -2.34
N CYS A 75 -5.89 1.68 -1.06
CA CYS A 75 -5.06 1.16 0.00
C CYS A 75 -5.81 0.02 0.69
N ARG A 76 -5.31 -1.21 0.60
CA ARG A 76 -5.89 -2.39 1.25
C ARG A 76 -4.96 -2.89 2.34
N PHE A 77 -5.51 -3.15 3.52
CA PHE A 77 -4.83 -3.79 4.64
C PHE A 77 -5.48 -5.15 4.86
N THR A 78 -4.71 -6.23 4.81
CA THR A 78 -5.18 -7.59 5.07
C THR A 78 -4.36 -8.17 6.22
N ILE A 79 -5.06 -8.66 7.24
CA ILE A 79 -4.47 -9.21 8.46
C ILE A 79 -4.49 -10.74 8.36
N SER A 80 -3.39 -11.40 8.72
CA SER A 80 -3.34 -12.85 8.94
C SER A 80 -2.97 -13.17 10.39
N GLU A 81 -2.83 -14.46 10.71
CA GLU A 81 -2.37 -14.92 12.02
C GLU A 81 -0.96 -14.39 12.35
N ASP A 82 -0.09 -14.26 11.36
CA ASP A 82 1.35 -14.02 11.47
C ASP A 82 1.85 -12.66 10.95
N GLN A 83 1.08 -11.97 10.10
CA GLN A 83 1.52 -10.72 9.48
C GLN A 83 0.37 -9.73 9.20
N LEU A 84 0.76 -8.48 8.91
CA LEU A 84 -0.08 -7.44 8.34
C LEU A 84 0.45 -7.12 6.95
N LEU A 85 -0.40 -7.31 5.94
CA LEU A 85 -0.12 -6.99 4.55
C LEU A 85 -0.76 -5.64 4.20
N PHE A 86 0.03 -4.71 3.65
CA PHE A 86 -0.49 -3.51 3.01
C PHE A 86 -0.26 -3.59 1.51
N ARG A 87 -1.29 -3.30 0.72
CA ARG A 87 -1.22 -3.18 -0.74
C ARG A 87 -1.81 -1.84 -1.18
N GLY A 88 -0.96 -0.98 -1.73
CA GLY A 88 -1.35 0.27 -2.38
C GLY A 88 -1.39 0.11 -3.91
N ALA A 89 -2.32 0.81 -4.56
CA ALA A 89 -2.46 0.81 -6.02
C ALA A 89 -2.92 2.18 -6.56
N VAL A 90 -2.36 2.60 -7.69
CA VAL A 90 -2.80 3.78 -8.46
C VAL A 90 -2.84 3.49 -9.95
N SER A 91 -3.73 4.16 -10.68
CA SER A 91 -3.63 4.25 -12.13
C SER A 91 -2.49 5.19 -12.53
N SER A 92 -1.66 4.79 -13.48
CA SER A 92 -0.49 5.51 -13.98
C SER A 92 -0.46 5.56 -15.51
N GLY A 93 0.30 6.52 -16.04
CA GLY A 93 0.77 6.54 -17.42
C GLY A 93 2.13 5.86 -17.62
N GLU A 94 2.83 5.49 -16.55
CA GLU A 94 4.07 4.71 -16.59
C GLU A 94 3.75 3.22 -16.75
N THR A 95 4.53 2.51 -17.57
CA THR A 95 4.41 1.05 -17.75
C THR A 95 5.37 0.24 -16.86
N GLU A 96 6.30 0.91 -16.18
CA GLU A 96 7.36 0.27 -15.38
C GLU A 96 7.05 0.31 -13.88
N ALA A 97 7.44 -0.75 -13.17
CA ALA A 97 7.32 -0.79 -11.71
C ALA A 97 8.35 0.15 -11.04
N PRO A 98 8.06 0.68 -9.83
CA PRO A 98 9.02 1.45 -9.02
C PRO A 98 10.39 0.79 -8.90
N SER A 99 11.46 1.57 -9.13
CA SER A 99 12.84 1.07 -9.08
C SER A 99 13.22 0.56 -7.69
N THR A 100 13.55 -0.73 -7.63
CA THR A 100 13.97 -1.43 -6.40
C THR A 100 15.40 -1.07 -5.92
N THR A 101 16.10 -0.21 -6.66
CA THR A 101 17.43 0.31 -6.28
C THR A 101 17.39 1.73 -5.71
N SER A 102 16.22 2.38 -5.76
CA SER A 102 16.00 3.74 -5.28
C SER A 102 16.17 3.90 -3.76
N PHE A 103 16.35 5.13 -3.29
CA PHE A 103 16.44 5.41 -1.85
C PHE A 103 15.15 5.04 -1.11
N GLY A 104 13.98 5.44 -1.65
CA GLY A 104 12.67 5.09 -1.08
C GLY A 104 12.46 3.58 -0.97
N TRP A 105 12.90 2.81 -1.97
CA TRP A 105 12.86 1.34 -1.88
C TRP A 105 13.73 0.79 -0.76
N LYS A 106 14.95 1.32 -0.57
CA LYS A 106 15.83 0.91 0.53
C LYS A 106 15.20 1.19 1.90
N VAL A 107 14.51 2.33 2.03
CA VAL A 107 13.72 2.68 3.22
C VAL A 107 12.60 1.64 3.44
N LEU A 108 11.79 1.34 2.42
CA LEU A 108 10.75 0.29 2.49
C LEU A 108 11.31 -1.06 2.95
N THR A 109 12.39 -1.54 2.33
CA THR A 109 13.02 -2.84 2.69
C THR A 109 13.78 -2.83 4.02
N THR A 110 13.94 -1.68 4.67
CA THR A 110 14.49 -1.57 6.03
C THR A 110 13.38 -1.66 7.08
N LEU A 111 12.18 -1.17 6.74
CA LEU A 111 11.06 -1.03 7.67
C LEU A 111 10.07 -2.21 7.60
N ALA A 112 9.95 -2.86 6.45
CA ALA A 112 9.07 -4.00 6.21
C ALA A 112 9.85 -5.31 6.06
N ASP A 113 9.26 -6.42 6.49
CA ASP A 113 9.81 -7.78 6.32
C ASP A 113 9.92 -8.19 4.84
N SER A 114 9.03 -7.66 4.01
CA SER A 114 9.08 -7.77 2.55
C SER A 114 8.44 -6.54 1.91
N ALA A 115 8.91 -6.22 0.70
CA ALA A 115 8.29 -5.25 -0.19
C ALA A 115 8.34 -5.78 -1.63
N SER A 116 7.27 -5.59 -2.39
CA SER A 116 7.19 -5.93 -3.81
C SER A 116 6.41 -4.85 -4.57
N ALA A 117 6.71 -4.69 -5.86
CA ALA A 117 6.04 -3.71 -6.71
C ALA A 117 5.96 -4.25 -8.13
N TRP A 118 4.84 -3.99 -8.79
CA TRP A 118 4.59 -4.44 -10.16
C TRP A 118 3.71 -3.44 -10.91
N ALA A 119 3.77 -3.54 -12.24
CA ALA A 119 2.84 -2.92 -13.15
C ALA A 119 1.79 -3.97 -13.58
N GLU A 120 0.52 -3.60 -13.60
CA GLU A 120 -0.60 -4.42 -14.08
C GLU A 120 -1.29 -3.71 -15.25
N GLU A 121 -1.36 -4.35 -16.42
CA GLU A 121 -2.02 -3.76 -17.60
C GLU A 121 -3.54 -3.78 -17.45
N ASN A 122 -4.20 -2.63 -17.67
CA ASN A 122 -5.65 -2.53 -17.58
C ASN A 122 -6.35 -3.17 -18.80
N SER A 123 -6.60 -4.48 -18.72
CA SER A 123 -7.08 -5.29 -19.85
C SER A 123 -8.46 -4.90 -20.42
N GLN A 124 -9.24 -4.03 -19.76
CA GLN A 124 -10.61 -3.71 -20.16
C GLN A 124 -10.77 -2.45 -21.02
N ASN A 125 -9.86 -1.47 -20.93
CA ASN A 125 -10.01 -0.17 -21.59
C ASN A 125 -8.89 0.19 -22.57
N GLY A 126 -7.82 -0.60 -22.68
CA GLY A 126 -6.70 -0.34 -23.61
C GLY A 126 -5.87 0.92 -23.32
N GLN A 127 -6.19 1.66 -22.26
CA GLN A 127 -5.43 2.80 -21.76
C GLN A 127 -5.36 2.77 -20.23
N GLY A 128 -4.12 2.75 -19.72
CA GLY A 128 -3.80 2.82 -18.29
C GLY A 128 -3.07 1.58 -17.80
N THR A 129 -1.99 1.81 -17.05
CA THR A 129 -1.30 0.80 -16.26
C THR A 129 -1.64 1.04 -14.80
N TRP A 130 -1.75 -0.01 -13.99
CA TRP A 130 -1.82 0.13 -12.54
C TRP A 130 -0.46 -0.15 -11.92
N ILE A 131 0.02 0.77 -11.11
CA ILE A 131 1.25 0.59 -10.34
C ILE A 131 0.84 0.19 -8.93
N HIS A 132 1.42 -0.92 -8.48
CA HIS A 132 1.18 -1.48 -7.17
C HIS A 132 2.44 -1.47 -6.33
N ILE A 133 2.28 -1.23 -5.03
CA ILE A 133 3.29 -1.54 -4.02
C ILE A 133 2.61 -2.37 -2.93
N GLU A 134 3.25 -3.49 -2.59
CA GLU A 134 2.87 -4.32 -1.47
C GLU A 134 4.02 -4.37 -0.47
N LEU A 135 3.69 -4.39 0.82
CA LEU A 135 4.62 -4.65 1.91
C LEU A 135 3.97 -5.53 2.97
N ALA A 136 4.77 -6.40 3.59
CA ALA A 136 4.35 -7.17 4.75
C ALA A 136 5.21 -6.79 5.96
N LYS A 137 4.58 -6.69 7.13
CA LYS A 137 5.24 -6.60 8.43
C LYS A 137 4.75 -7.77 9.27
N ARG A 138 5.64 -8.60 9.77
CA ARG A 138 5.31 -9.75 10.62
C ARG A 138 4.94 -9.29 12.03
N LYS A 139 4.10 -10.05 12.70
CA LYS A 139 3.93 -9.92 14.15
C LYS A 139 5.23 -10.34 14.84
N PRO A 140 5.64 -9.66 15.93
CA PRO A 140 6.70 -10.14 16.78
C PRO A 140 6.38 -11.55 17.27
N ALA A 141 7.34 -12.47 17.17
CA ALA A 141 7.19 -13.79 17.76
C ALA A 141 7.34 -13.68 19.29
N PHE A 142 6.20 -13.71 20.01
CA PHE A 142 6.21 -13.84 21.47
C PHE A 142 6.96 -15.13 21.85
N THR A 143 8.09 -14.96 22.55
CA THR A 143 8.97 -16.04 23.04
C THR A 143 8.89 -16.13 24.55
#